data_AF-A0A659UKP0-F1
#
_entry.id   AF-A0A659UKP0-F1
#
_cell.length_a   1.000
_cell.length_b   1.000
_cell.length_c   1.000
_cell.angle_alpha   90.00
_cell.angle_beta   90.00
_cell.angle_gamma   90.00
#
_symmetry.space_group_name_H-M   'P 1'
#
loop_
_entity.id
_entity.type
_entity.pdbx_description
1 polymer ?
#
loop_
_entity_poly.entity_id
_entity_poly.type
_entity_poly.pdbx_seq_one_letter_code
_entity_poly.pdbx_strand_id
1 'polypeptide(L)'
;AMRGGKLAFVAWRSPRENDFMTTAARAAAPFLPPAPAPDPEAPGQFAFADGARVRRILEASGWSSIKVERADVPCQIAEDHLMTYATRLGPVGAALRELDRATAEKIT
;
A
#
# COMPACT_ATOMS: atom_id res chain seq x y z
N ALA A 1 -23.72 -9.28 1.10
CA ALA A 1 -23.32 -10.69 0.88
C ALA A 1 -24.55 -11.58 0.96
N MET A 2 -24.63 -12.66 0.16
CA MET A 2 -25.70 -13.66 0.29
C MET A 2 -25.44 -14.55 1.52
N ARG A 3 -26.50 -15.11 2.14
CA ARG A 3 -26.33 -16.11 3.21
C ARG A 3 -25.51 -17.29 2.66
N GLY A 4 -24.46 -17.68 3.38
CA GLY A 4 -23.55 -18.75 2.97
C GLY A 4 -22.49 -18.36 1.94
N GLY A 5 -22.39 -17.07 1.55
CA GLY A 5 -21.33 -16.60 0.66
C GLY A 5 -19.93 -16.71 1.30
N LYS A 6 -18.90 -16.80 0.46
CA LYS A 6 -17.50 -16.79 0.88
C LYS A 6 -16.84 -15.47 0.47
N LEU A 7 -15.95 -14.96 1.31
CA LEU A 7 -15.11 -13.79 1.04
C LEU A 7 -13.65 -14.22 1.04
N ALA A 8 -12.92 -13.83 0.01
CA ALA A 8 -11.47 -13.94 -0.07
C ALA A 8 -10.91 -12.65 -0.68
N PHE A 9 -9.85 -12.12 -0.10
CA PHE A 9 -9.11 -10.98 -0.63
C PHE A 9 -7.67 -11.05 -0.14
N VAL A 10 -6.80 -10.29 -0.82
CA VAL A 10 -5.41 -10.08 -0.41
C VAL A 10 -5.22 -8.62 -0.01
N ALA A 11 -4.38 -8.39 0.98
CA ALA A 11 -4.00 -7.06 1.43
C ALA A 11 -2.49 -7.01 1.65
N TRP A 12 -1.90 -5.84 1.44
CA TRP A 12 -0.49 -5.64 1.72
C TRP A 12 -0.21 -5.67 3.22
N ARG A 13 0.87 -6.35 3.60
CA ARG A 13 1.45 -6.25 4.95
C ARG A 13 2.09 -4.89 5.16
N SER A 14 2.55 -4.66 6.40
CA SER A 14 3.10 -3.40 6.86
C SER A 14 4.19 -2.84 5.93
N PRO A 15 4.40 -1.51 5.91
CA PRO A 15 5.50 -0.90 5.14
C PRO A 15 6.87 -1.53 5.43
N ARG A 16 7.08 -2.03 6.66
CA ARG A 16 8.33 -2.68 7.09
C ARG A 16 8.56 -4.05 6.47
N GLU A 17 7.50 -4.70 5.98
CA GLU A 17 7.54 -6.04 5.38
C GLU A 17 7.29 -5.99 3.86
N ASN A 18 7.20 -4.80 3.25
CA ASN A 18 6.80 -4.65 1.86
C ASN A 18 7.71 -3.69 1.10
N ASP A 19 8.90 -4.17 0.76
CA ASP A 19 9.87 -3.39 -0.02
C ASP A 19 9.39 -3.12 -1.45
N PHE A 20 8.57 -4.01 -2.01
CA PHE A 20 7.98 -3.82 -3.33
C PHE A 20 7.16 -2.52 -3.43
N MET A 21 6.35 -2.22 -2.41
CA MET A 21 5.52 -1.01 -2.38
C MET A 21 6.24 0.22 -1.81
N THR A 22 7.36 0.05 -1.08
CA THR A 22 7.99 1.15 -0.33
C THR A 22 9.31 1.65 -0.91
N THR A 23 9.96 0.89 -1.78
CA THR A 23 11.29 1.25 -2.32
C THR A 23 11.28 2.56 -3.08
N ALA A 24 10.32 2.78 -3.99
CA ALA A 24 10.21 4.03 -4.73
C ALA A 24 10.02 5.24 -3.79
N ALA A 25 9.18 5.10 -2.77
CA ALA A 25 8.95 6.16 -1.78
C ALA A 25 10.22 6.50 -0.99
N ARG A 26 10.99 5.48 -0.56
CA ARG A 26 12.26 5.68 0.13
C ARG A 26 13.31 6.34 -0.76
N ALA A 27 13.37 5.96 -2.04
CA ALA A 27 14.29 6.57 -3.00
C ALA A 27 13.94 8.03 -3.30
N ALA A 28 12.65 8.36 -3.39
CA ALA A 28 12.18 9.73 -3.63
C ALA A 28 12.26 10.63 -2.39
N ALA A 29 12.24 10.06 -1.18
CA ALA A 29 12.14 10.80 0.09
C ALA A 29 13.11 12.01 0.23
N PRO A 30 14.38 11.95 -0.20
CA PRO A 30 15.29 13.10 -0.11
C PRO A 30 14.87 14.33 -0.93
N PHE A 31 13.98 14.14 -1.93
CA PHE A 31 13.49 15.20 -2.82
C PHE A 31 12.09 15.67 -2.45
N LEU A 32 11.43 15.01 -1.49
CA LEU A 32 10.08 15.32 -1.06
C LEU A 32 10.09 16.24 0.17
N PRO A 33 9.09 17.12 0.31
CA PRO A 33 8.91 17.85 1.56
C PRO A 33 8.66 16.86 2.71
N PRO A 34 9.07 17.20 3.95
CA PRO A 34 8.76 16.39 5.11
C PRO A 34 7.25 16.14 5.22
N ALA A 35 6.86 14.88 5.42
CA ALA A 35 5.47 14.49 5.64
C ALA A 35 5.29 13.98 7.08
N PRO A 36 4.10 14.17 7.68
CA PRO A 36 3.79 13.55 8.96
C PRO A 36 3.84 12.02 8.84
N ALA A 37 4.06 11.36 9.98
CA ALA A 37 3.97 9.91 10.03
C ALA A 37 2.58 9.45 9.56
N PRO A 38 2.48 8.42 8.70
CA PRO A 38 1.19 7.92 8.25
C PRO A 38 0.37 7.37 9.43
N ASP A 39 -0.92 7.69 9.45
CA ASP A 39 -1.87 7.01 10.34
C ASP A 39 -2.04 5.55 9.86
N PRO A 40 -1.73 4.55 10.70
CA PRO A 40 -1.84 3.14 10.32
C PRO A 40 -3.28 2.68 10.06
N GLU A 41 -4.28 3.42 10.53
CA GLU A 41 -5.70 3.09 10.35
C GLU A 41 -6.39 3.91 9.26
N ALA A 42 -5.74 4.97 8.76
CA ALA A 42 -6.27 5.78 7.68
C ALA A 42 -6.42 4.97 6.37
N PRO A 43 -7.39 5.34 5.50
CA PRO A 43 -7.54 4.72 4.19
C PRO A 43 -6.23 4.78 3.39
N GLY A 44 -5.82 3.65 2.83
CA GLY A 44 -4.59 3.57 2.04
C GLY A 44 -4.13 2.15 1.78
N GLN A 45 -3.01 2.04 1.05
CA GLN A 45 -2.45 0.76 0.59
C GLN A 45 -2.19 -0.25 1.71
N PHE A 46 -1.96 0.21 2.95
CA PHE A 46 -1.64 -0.61 4.12
C PHE A 46 -2.75 -0.61 5.18
N ALA A 47 -3.96 -0.11 4.88
CA ALA A 47 -5.04 0.01 5.87
C ALA A 47 -5.48 -1.33 6.49
N PHE A 48 -5.16 -2.45 5.82
CA PHE A 48 -5.44 -3.82 6.27
C PHE A 48 -4.17 -4.61 6.63
N ALA A 49 -3.06 -3.93 6.92
CA ALA A 49 -1.80 -4.57 7.31
C ALA A 49 -1.89 -5.29 8.67
N ASP A 50 -2.69 -4.79 9.61
CA ASP A 50 -2.97 -5.47 10.87
C ASP A 50 -4.08 -6.53 10.68
N GLY A 51 -3.67 -7.79 10.62
CA GLY A 51 -4.59 -8.92 10.52
C GLY A 51 -5.57 -9.05 11.68
N ALA A 52 -5.21 -8.60 12.89
CA ALA A 52 -6.11 -8.60 14.03
C ALA A 52 -7.22 -7.56 13.86
N ARG A 53 -6.89 -6.37 13.34
CA ARG A 53 -7.88 -5.34 12.97
C ARG A 53 -8.84 -5.85 11.89
N VAL A 54 -8.32 -6.46 10.84
CA VAL A 54 -9.14 -7.04 9.76
C VAL A 54 -10.11 -8.10 10.32
N ARG A 55 -9.61 -9.00 11.18
CA ARG A 55 -10.45 -9.99 11.86
C ARG A 55 -11.60 -9.33 12.64
N ARG A 56 -11.30 -8.30 13.45
CA ARG A 56 -12.33 -7.56 14.22
C ARG A 56 -13.39 -6.92 13.32
N ILE A 57 -12.98 -6.30 12.20
CA ILE A 57 -13.91 -5.68 11.23
C ILE A 57 -14.85 -6.74 10.65
N LEU A 58 -14.31 -7.89 10.23
CA LEU A 58 -15.09 -8.98 9.65
C LEU A 58 -16.06 -9.60 10.66
N GLU A 59 -15.60 -9.85 11.89
CA GLU A 59 -16.42 -10.37 12.99
C GLU A 59 -17.57 -9.41 13.32
N ALA A 60 -17.29 -8.11 13.46
CA ALA A 60 -18.30 -7.09 13.71
C ALA A 60 -19.32 -6.96 12.56
N SER A 61 -18.93 -7.36 11.35
CA SER A 61 -19.79 -7.37 10.15
C SER A 61 -20.58 -8.67 9.99
N GLY A 62 -20.50 -9.60 10.94
CA GLY A 62 -21.23 -10.87 10.94
C GLY A 62 -20.60 -11.99 10.11
N TRP A 63 -19.35 -11.83 9.66
CA TRP A 63 -18.59 -12.93 9.07
C TRP A 63 -18.13 -13.91 10.15
N SER A 64 -18.04 -15.18 9.77
CA SER A 64 -17.56 -16.27 10.62
C SER A 64 -16.53 -17.11 9.87
N SER A 65 -15.89 -18.05 10.57
CA SER A 65 -14.83 -18.91 10.01
C SER A 65 -13.66 -18.14 9.38
N ILE A 66 -13.31 -16.99 9.98
CA ILE A 66 -12.30 -16.06 9.45
C ILE A 66 -10.88 -16.62 9.65
N LYS A 67 -10.17 -16.77 8.55
CA LYS A 67 -8.73 -17.08 8.51
C LYS A 67 -7.96 -15.88 7.97
N VAL A 68 -6.83 -15.57 8.59
CA VAL A 68 -5.89 -14.54 8.16
C VAL A 68 -4.53 -15.21 8.12
N GLU A 69 -3.94 -15.29 6.94
CA GLU A 69 -2.70 -16.04 6.68
C GLU A 69 -1.71 -15.12 5.96
N ARG A 70 -0.41 -15.30 6.24
CA ARG A 70 0.64 -14.59 5.51
C ARG A 70 0.87 -15.30 4.17
N ALA A 71 0.95 -14.51 3.11
CA ALA A 71 1.36 -14.99 1.79
C ALA A 71 2.63 -14.24 1.36
N ASP A 72 3.73 -14.97 1.19
CA ASP A 72 4.99 -14.45 0.69
C ASP A 72 5.06 -14.70 -0.82
N VAL A 73 4.68 -13.68 -1.60
CA VAL A 73 4.64 -13.76 -3.07
C VAL A 73 5.70 -12.81 -3.65
N PRO A 74 6.66 -13.32 -4.44
CA PRO A 74 7.58 -12.46 -5.18
C PRO A 74 6.80 -11.52 -6.10
N CYS A 75 7.02 -10.22 -5.94
CA CYS A 75 6.43 -9.19 -6.78
C CYS A 75 7.53 -8.58 -7.65
N GLN A 76 7.29 -8.50 -8.96
CA GLN A 76 8.25 -7.99 -9.93
C GLN A 76 7.55 -7.06 -10.91
N ILE A 77 8.30 -6.08 -11.40
CA ILE A 77 7.88 -5.15 -12.45
C ILE A 77 8.97 -5.21 -13.51
N ALA A 78 8.57 -5.31 -14.77
CA ALA A 78 9.52 -5.20 -15.88
C ALA A 78 10.15 -3.79 -15.89
N GLU A 79 11.45 -3.71 -16.16
CA GLU A 79 12.23 -2.48 -16.00
C GLU A 79 11.66 -1.30 -16.81
N ASP A 80 11.18 -1.57 -18.02
CA ASP A 80 10.53 -0.62 -18.92
C ASP A 80 9.24 0.00 -18.32
N HIS A 81 8.59 -0.70 -17.39
CA HIS A 81 7.38 -0.24 -16.69
C HIS A 81 7.66 0.36 -15.32
N LEU A 82 8.90 0.26 -14.80
CA LEU A 82 9.24 0.64 -13.43
C LEU A 82 8.92 2.11 -13.15
N MET A 83 9.33 3.02 -14.05
CA MET A 83 9.10 4.45 -13.85
C MET A 83 7.62 4.80 -13.92
N THR A 84 6.87 4.19 -14.84
CA THR A 84 5.41 4.38 -14.91
C THR A 84 4.73 3.92 -13.63
N TYR A 85 5.15 2.77 -13.09
CA TYR A 85 4.63 2.26 -11.82
C TYR A 85 4.98 3.18 -10.65
N ALA A 86 6.26 3.52 -10.48
CA ALA A 86 6.76 4.29 -9.35
C ALA A 86 6.16 5.70 -9.28
N THR A 87 5.93 6.34 -10.43
CA THR A 87 5.47 7.73 -10.51
C THR A 87 3.94 7.86 -10.54
N ARG A 88 3.20 6.77 -10.79
CA ARG A 88 1.74 6.80 -10.83
C ARG A 88 1.06 6.10 -9.67
N LEU A 89 1.72 5.10 -9.07
CA LEU A 89 1.16 4.32 -7.97
C LEU A 89 1.78 4.71 -6.63
N GLY A 90 0.92 4.75 -5.60
CA GLY A 90 1.37 4.95 -4.22
C GLY A 90 1.78 6.39 -3.89
N PRO A 91 2.55 6.59 -2.81
CA PRO A 91 2.79 7.91 -2.24
C PRO A 91 3.65 8.82 -3.13
N VAL A 92 4.53 8.27 -3.97
CA VAL A 92 5.35 9.06 -4.90
C VAL A 92 4.46 9.72 -5.95
N GLY A 93 3.57 8.96 -6.59
CA GLY A 93 2.63 9.53 -7.56
C GLY A 93 1.64 10.51 -6.94
N ALA A 94 1.30 10.36 -5.65
CA ALA A 94 0.53 11.36 -4.93
C ALA A 94 1.31 12.66 -4.73
N ALA A 95 2.57 12.57 -4.31
CA ALA A 95 3.43 13.73 -4.11
C ALA A 95 3.71 14.47 -5.43
N LEU A 96 3.98 13.75 -6.52
CA LEU A 96 4.28 14.33 -7.84
C LEU A 96 3.16 15.21 -8.40
N ARG A 97 1.90 15.02 -7.98
CA ARG A 97 0.78 15.88 -8.40
C ARG A 97 0.80 17.27 -7.78
N GLU A 98 1.45 17.39 -6.62
CA GLU A 98 1.49 18.63 -5.83
C GLU A 98 2.81 19.39 -6.01
N LEU A 99 3.83 18.76 -6.62
CA LEU A 99 5.16 19.33 -6.79
C LEU A 99 5.25 20.26 -8.01
N ASP A 100 6.11 21.26 -7.91
CA ASP A 100 6.52 22.04 -9.07
C ASP A 100 7.35 21.18 -10.04
N ARG A 101 7.41 21.63 -11.30
CA ARG A 101 8.07 20.88 -12.37
C ARG A 101 9.56 20.61 -12.11
N ALA A 102 10.29 21.57 -11.54
CA ALA A 102 11.73 21.43 -11.31
C ALA A 102 12.04 20.43 -10.19
N THR A 103 11.14 20.26 -9.22
CA THR A 103 11.26 19.22 -8.19
C THR A 103 10.81 17.85 -8.71
N ALA A 104 9.75 17.80 -9.53
CA ALA A 104 9.29 16.56 -10.15
C ALA A 104 10.35 15.92 -11.07
N GLU A 105 11.07 16.72 -11.86
CA GLU A 105 12.15 16.28 -12.76
C GLU A 105 13.36 15.66 -12.03
N LYS A 106 13.48 15.81 -10.71
CA LYS A 106 14.54 15.14 -9.92
C LYS A 106 14.16 13.72 -9.49
N ILE A 107 12.87 13.37 -9.57
CA ILE A 107 12.30 12.10 -9.10
C ILE A 107 12.00 11.17 -10.28
N THR A 108 11.67 11.75 -11.44
CA THR A 108 11.34 11.06 -12.70
C THR A 108 12.51 11.04 -13.65
#